data_AF-A0A9E3C7Y8-F1
#
_entry.id   AF-A0A9E3C7Y8-F1
#
_cell.length_a   1.000
_cell.length_b   1.000
_cell.length_c   1.000
_cell.angle_alpha   90.00
_cell.angle_beta   90.00
_cell.angle_gamma   90.00
#
_symmetry.space_group_name_H-M   'P 1'
#
loop_
_entity.id
_entity.type
_entity.pdbx_description
1 polymer ?
#
loop_
_entity_poly.entity_id
_entity_poly.type
_entity_poly.pdbx_seq_one_letter_code
_entity_poly.pdbx_strand_id
1 'polypeptide(L)'
;MDKKSSYRCVDGRSYDITMTWNEGFKDADKVFKIGFRAVDKETGRDLRLPREIATYAIGDADESLGERVKYYYGGSRELMMQEYLTSAYRRACDYIERGH
;
A
#
# COMPACT_ATOMS: atom_id res chain seq x y z
N MET A 1 -1.82 4.77 10.87
CA MET A 1 -1.15 5.86 10.12
C MET A 1 -1.79 5.97 8.75
N ASP A 2 -1.80 7.18 8.17
CA ASP A 2 -2.21 7.40 6.79
C ASP A 2 -1.23 8.31 6.05
N LYS A 3 -1.18 8.15 4.72
CA LYS A 3 -0.41 9.01 3.82
C LYS A 3 -1.26 9.32 2.59
N LYS A 4 -1.35 10.61 2.27
CA LYS A 4 -1.98 11.10 1.05
C LYS A 4 -0.91 11.38 0.00
N SER A 5 -1.21 11.07 -1.25
CA SER A 5 -0.32 11.33 -2.38
C SER A 5 -1.18 11.61 -3.61
N SER A 6 -0.82 12.62 -4.40
CA SER A 6 -1.45 12.84 -5.70
C SER A 6 -0.72 12.04 -6.77
N TYR A 7 -1.47 11.33 -7.59
CA TYR A 7 -0.98 10.58 -8.74
C TYR A 7 -1.57 11.16 -10.02
N ARG A 8 -0.71 11.38 -11.02
CA ARG A 8 -1.12 11.86 -12.35
C ARG A 8 -0.83 10.75 -13.34
N CYS A 9 -1.88 10.26 -14.00
CA CYS A 9 -1.79 9.23 -15.03
C CYS A 9 -1.20 9.81 -16.32
N VAL A 10 -0.67 8.95 -17.18
CA VAL A 10 -0.11 9.32 -18.49
C VAL A 10 -1.21 9.89 -19.40
N ASP A 11 -2.44 9.40 -19.27
CA ASP A 11 -3.60 9.88 -20.02
C ASP A 11 -4.18 11.23 -19.55
N GLY A 12 -3.59 11.82 -18.50
CA GLY A 12 -3.96 13.13 -17.98
C GLY A 12 -4.87 13.09 -16.75
N ARG A 13 -5.52 11.97 -16.44
CA ARG A 13 -6.35 11.84 -15.23
C ARG A 13 -5.51 11.99 -13.96
N SER A 14 -6.09 12.57 -12.92
CA SER A 14 -5.39 12.78 -11.65
C SER A 14 -6.21 12.27 -10.47
N TYR A 15 -5.55 11.58 -9.56
CA TYR A 15 -6.18 10.95 -8.39
C TYR A 15 -5.46 11.34 -7.10
N ASP A 16 -6.22 11.64 -6.06
CA ASP A 16 -5.70 11.71 -4.70
C ASP A 16 -5.84 10.33 -4.04
N ILE A 17 -4.69 9.70 -3.79
CA ILE A 17 -4.58 8.36 -3.22
C ILE A 17 -4.26 8.50 -1.73
N THR A 18 -5.12 7.94 -0.89
CA THR A 18 -4.90 7.80 0.56
C THR A 18 -4.56 6.35 0.86
N MET A 19 -3.37 6.13 1.41
CA MET A 19 -2.90 4.84 1.88
C MET A 19 -2.97 4.81 3.42
N THR A 20 -3.46 3.71 3.99
CA THR A 20 -3.60 3.54 5.45
C THR A 20 -2.92 2.24 5.91
N TRP A 21 -2.22 2.27 7.04
CA TRP A 21 -1.56 1.08 7.60
C TRP A 21 -1.46 1.15 9.13
N ASN A 22 -1.15 0.00 9.76
CA ASN A 22 -0.86 -0.10 11.18
C ASN A 22 0.65 -0.25 11.42
N GLU A 23 1.27 0.74 12.05
CA GLU A 23 2.70 0.73 12.41
C GLU A 23 2.99 -0.15 13.64
N GLY A 24 1.96 -0.39 14.46
CA GLY A 24 2.03 -1.28 15.62
C GLY A 24 1.74 -2.75 15.28
N PHE A 25 2.18 -3.24 14.12
CA PHE A 25 2.12 -4.67 13.82
C PHE A 25 3.00 -5.43 14.81
N LYS A 26 2.57 -6.62 15.21
CA LYS A 26 3.30 -7.47 16.14
C LYS A 26 4.34 -8.27 15.37
N ASP A 27 5.45 -8.59 16.02
CA ASP A 27 6.47 -9.47 15.41
C ASP A 27 5.90 -10.83 15.02
N ALA A 28 4.88 -11.32 15.74
CA ALA A 28 4.18 -12.57 15.44
C ALA A 28 3.15 -12.46 14.29
N ASP A 29 2.83 -11.25 13.82
CA ASP A 29 1.96 -11.09 12.67
C ASP A 29 2.66 -11.64 11.42
N LYS A 30 1.91 -12.25 10.52
CA LYS A 30 2.44 -12.82 9.26
C LYS A 30 2.24 -11.90 8.06
N VAL A 31 1.30 -10.96 8.19
CA VAL A 31 0.90 -10.06 7.10
C VAL A 31 0.83 -8.63 7.59
N PHE A 32 1.38 -7.74 6.77
CA PHE A 32 1.27 -6.31 6.91
C PHE A 32 0.12 -5.82 6.03
N LYS A 33 -0.90 -5.23 6.66
CA LYS A 33 -2.15 -4.80 6.00
C LYS A 33 -2.09 -3.34 5.62
N ILE A 34 -2.47 -3.05 4.38
CA ILE A 34 -2.48 -1.71 3.78
C ILE A 34 -3.84 -1.48 3.12
N GLY A 35 -4.48 -0.38 3.48
CA GLY A 35 -5.72 0.09 2.87
C GLY A 35 -5.47 1.18 1.83
N PHE A 36 -6.27 1.20 0.77
CA PHE A 36 -6.24 2.27 -0.24
C PHE A 36 -7.62 2.85 -0.50
N ARG A 37 -7.63 4.18 -0.69
CA ARG A 37 -8.76 4.95 -1.22
C ARG A 37 -8.22 5.89 -2.29
N ALA A 38 -8.85 5.92 -3.46
CA ALA A 38 -8.48 6.82 -4.55
C ALA A 38 -9.68 7.69 -4.90
N VAL A 39 -9.47 9.01 -4.99
CA VAL A 39 -10.50 9.98 -5.36
C VAL A 39 -10.04 10.70 -6.62
N ASP A 40 -10.88 10.72 -7.63
CA ASP A 40 -10.65 11.47 -8.86
C ASP A 40 -10.66 12.98 -8.56
N LYS A 41 -9.60 13.70 -8.95
CA LYS A 41 -9.43 15.12 -8.60
C LYS A 41 -10.34 16.06 -9.38
N GLU A 42 -10.77 15.67 -10.58
CA GLU A 42 -11.62 16.50 -11.43
C GLU A 42 -13.09 16.38 -11.01
N THR A 43 -13.52 15.15 -10.75
CA THR A 43 -14.92 14.85 -10.45
C THR A 43 -15.22 14.74 -8.95
N GLY A 44 -14.20 14.61 -8.11
CA GLY A 44 -14.33 14.39 -6.67
C GLY A 44 -14.89 13.02 -6.30
N ARG A 45 -15.00 12.09 -7.27
CA ARG A 45 -15.64 10.78 -7.07
C ARG A 45 -14.63 9.75 -6.58
N ASP A 46 -15.07 8.91 -5.66
CA ASP A 46 -14.30 7.73 -5.23
C ASP A 46 -14.17 6.74 -6.39
N LEU A 47 -12.92 6.38 -6.71
CA LEU A 47 -12.63 5.29 -7.63
C LEU A 47 -12.82 3.97 -6.88
N ARG A 48 -13.67 3.10 -7.43
CA ARG A 48 -13.91 1.77 -6.86
C ARG A 48 -12.73 0.84 -7.16
N LEU A 49 -11.76 0.84 -6.25
CA LEU A 49 -10.66 -0.13 -6.29
C LEU A 49 -11.19 -1.55 -6.02
N PRO A 50 -10.68 -2.57 -6.73
CA PRO A 50 -11.02 -3.96 -6.44
C PRO A 50 -10.46 -4.33 -5.07
N ARG A 51 -11.10 -5.31 -4.41
CA ARG A 51 -10.77 -5.70 -3.03
C ARG A 51 -9.28 -6.05 -2.84
N GLU A 52 -8.68 -6.67 -3.85
CA GLU A 52 -7.26 -7.06 -3.87
C GLU A 52 -6.30 -5.87 -3.77
N ILE A 53 -6.73 -4.70 -4.25
CA ILE A 53 -5.96 -3.45 -4.18
C ILE A 53 -6.39 -2.65 -2.95
N ALA A 54 -7.70 -2.52 -2.70
CA ALA A 54 -8.25 -1.74 -1.61
C ALA A 54 -7.84 -2.25 -0.21
N THR A 55 -7.61 -3.57 -0.08
CA THR A 55 -7.22 -4.24 1.18
C THR A 55 -5.97 -5.09 0.99
N TYR A 56 -4.92 -4.48 0.46
CA TYR A 56 -3.66 -5.15 0.16
C TYR A 56 -3.01 -5.70 1.43
N ALA A 57 -2.54 -6.94 1.36
CA ALA A 57 -1.80 -7.59 2.43
C ALA A 57 -0.50 -8.17 1.85
N ILE A 58 0.62 -7.84 2.48
CA ILE A 58 1.94 -8.29 2.06
C ILE A 58 2.64 -8.96 3.24
N GLY A 59 3.27 -10.09 2.99
CA GLY A 59 3.86 -10.92 4.04
C GLY A 59 4.17 -12.31 3.50
N ASP A 60 4.41 -13.24 4.43
CA ASP A 60 4.68 -14.63 4.14
C ASP A 60 3.79 -15.51 5.04
N ALA A 61 3.33 -16.64 4.53
CA ALA A 61 2.52 -17.57 5.33
C ALA A 61 3.39 -18.36 6.31
N ASP A 62 4.66 -18.56 5.98
CA ASP A 62 5.58 -19.40 6.74
C ASP A 62 6.47 -18.59 7.70
N GLU A 63 6.73 -17.31 7.38
CA GLU A 63 7.57 -16.43 8.19
C GLU A 63 6.75 -15.31 8.86
N SER A 64 7.08 -15.01 10.12
CA SER A 64 6.54 -13.85 10.81
C SER A 64 7.21 -12.55 10.34
N LEU A 65 6.53 -11.41 10.50
CA LEU A 65 7.08 -10.10 10.17
C LEU A 65 8.33 -9.81 11.01
N GLY A 66 8.37 -10.23 12.27
CA GLY A 66 9.54 -10.07 13.13
C GLY A 66 10.77 -10.85 12.62
N GLU A 67 10.56 -12.09 12.17
CA GLU A 67 11.62 -12.88 11.51
C GLU A 67 12.07 -12.20 10.22
N ARG A 68 11.12 -11.71 9.42
CA ARG A 68 11.47 -11.00 8.19
C ARG A 68 12.33 -9.78 8.45
N VAL A 69 11.94 -8.95 9.42
CA VAL A 69 12.72 -7.78 9.83
C VAL A 69 14.13 -8.18 10.26
N LYS A 70 14.25 -9.24 11.06
CA LYS A 70 15.54 -9.73 11.54
C LYS A 70 16.43 -10.24 10.40
N TYR A 71 15.92 -11.07 9.51
CA TYR A 71 16.73 -11.79 8.53
C TYR A 71 16.94 -11.02 7.21
N TYR A 72 15.95 -10.28 6.73
CA TYR A 72 16.02 -9.61 5.41
C TYR A 72 16.26 -8.10 5.49
N TYR A 73 15.92 -7.47 6.63
CA TYR A 73 16.03 -6.02 6.80
C TYR A 73 17.05 -5.60 7.87
N GLY A 74 17.92 -6.52 8.30
CA GLY A 74 18.98 -6.23 9.28
C GLY A 74 18.47 -5.74 10.63
N GLY A 75 17.25 -6.14 11.02
CA GLY A 75 16.58 -5.66 12.24
C GLY A 75 15.82 -4.34 12.05
N SER A 76 15.81 -3.73 10.87
CA SER A 76 15.14 -2.45 10.61
C SER A 76 13.68 -2.63 10.21
N ARG A 77 12.76 -2.40 11.17
CA ARG A 77 11.31 -2.38 10.90
C ARG A 77 10.93 -1.28 9.92
N GLU A 78 11.57 -0.12 10.02
CA GLU A 78 11.32 1.03 9.16
C GLU A 78 11.62 0.70 7.69
N LEU A 79 12.74 0.02 7.44
CA LEU A 79 13.14 -0.36 6.08
C LEU A 79 12.12 -1.33 5.45
N MET A 80 11.68 -2.36 6.19
CA MET A 80 10.64 -3.27 5.74
C MET A 80 9.34 -2.52 5.42
N MET A 81 8.89 -1.65 6.34
CA MET A 81 7.68 -0.85 6.13
C MET A 81 7.80 0.02 4.88
N GLN A 82 8.91 0.72 4.69
CA GLN A 82 9.14 1.58 3.54
C GLN A 82 9.05 0.78 2.23
N GLU A 83 9.65 -0.40 2.17
CA GLU A 83 9.60 -1.27 1.00
C GLU A 83 8.17 -1.77 0.71
N TYR A 84 7.45 -2.21 1.75
CA TYR A 84 6.08 -2.71 1.61
C TYR A 84 5.11 -1.62 1.18
N LEU A 85 5.20 -0.45 1.80
CA LEU A 85 4.38 0.71 1.46
C LEU A 85 4.68 1.19 0.04
N THR A 86 5.95 1.21 -0.38
CA THR A 86 6.34 1.58 -1.75
C THR A 86 5.79 0.59 -2.78
N SER A 87 5.91 -0.71 -2.50
CA SER A 87 5.43 -1.77 -3.39
C SER A 87 3.90 -1.74 -3.52
N ALA A 88 3.19 -1.56 -2.40
CA ALA A 88 1.74 -1.46 -2.38
C ALA A 88 1.25 -0.21 -3.13
N TYR A 89 1.90 0.94 -2.92
CA TYR A 89 1.55 2.18 -3.62
C TYR A 89 1.71 2.06 -5.13
N ARG A 90 2.82 1.48 -5.61
CA ARG A 90 3.03 1.21 -7.04
C ARG A 90 1.91 0.37 -7.62
N ARG A 91 1.49 -0.70 -6.92
CA ARG A 91 0.41 -1.57 -7.37
C ARG A 91 -0.93 -0.84 -7.49
N ALA A 92 -1.22 0.09 -6.58
CA ALA A 92 -2.41 0.94 -6.67
C ALA A 92 -2.35 1.89 -7.87
N CYS A 93 -1.20 2.55 -8.09
CA CYS A 93 -0.98 3.41 -9.26
C CYS A 93 -1.09 2.63 -10.58
N ASP A 94 -0.47 1.45 -10.67
CA ASP A 94 -0.52 0.60 -11.87
C ASP A 94 -1.95 0.19 -12.22
N TYR A 95 -2.80 -0.05 -11.21
CA TYR A 95 -4.22 -0.33 -11.44
C TYR A 95 -4.96 0.88 -12.00
N ILE A 96 -4.73 2.06 -11.42
CA ILE A 96 -5.35 3.32 -11.84
C ILE A 96 -4.93 3.68 -13.27
N GLU A 97 -3.65 3.50 -13.58
CA GLU A 97 -3.05 3.79 -14.89
C GLU A 97 -3.71 2.97 -16.01
N ARG A 98 -4.11 1.73 -15.73
CA ARG A 98 -4.79 0.86 -16.70
C ARG A 98 -6.20 1.32 -17.09
N GLY A 99 -6.76 2.31 -16.40
CA GLY A 99 -8.01 2.97 -16.81
C GLY A 99 -9.27 2.12 -16.69
N HIS A 100 -9.29 1.21 -15.71
CA HIS A 100 -10.49 0.42 -15.38
C HIS A 100 -11.58 1.24 -14.70
#